data_AF-A0A0J6YHS5-F1
#
_entry.id   AF-A0A0J6YHS5-F1
#
_cell.length_a   1.000
_cell.length_b   1.000
_cell.length_c   1.000
_cell.angle_alpha   90.00
_cell.angle_beta   90.00
_cell.angle_gamma   90.00
#
_symmetry.space_group_name_H-M   'P 1'
#
loop_
_entity.id
_entity.type
_entity.pdbx_description
1 polymer ?
#
loop_
_entity_poly.entity_id
_entity_poly.type
_entity_poly.pdbx_seq_one_letter_code
_entity_poly.pdbx_strand_id
1 'polypeptide(L)'
;MRRLLASVTALMTLGVAGGFGPGVATADEPAPVPPPNPVGGPPPLGTPGRAYALGGAHVLGIPYDEYIMRTGADWFPGLERQIVDYPAGQVQGHTLERLFPGIGKLGESMPGLGIDGPSVGESVDVGTPNTINAIRQGGRGTAIGLSEGAMVLNDVQAKLAYDPAAPPPDQLSFATYGDPVARHAFGESFLTQNFPVGSVVPSLDYRIPAPVESQYDTYQFVSAYDSIADWPDRPDNWLSVANAIVGLATGHTAVAFTKPDMVPPRNIRTTVNSRGAKTTTFMIPEEHLPLVLPFKYLGVPKETLIDLDKVLQPYVDAGYSRNDDPATAPVTVDPVNGYDPAAVTAPATQAAFGGGADPVSQLLSGLQYVLNNPP
;
A
#
# COMPACT_ATOMS: atom_id res chain seq x y z
N MET A 1 -14.29 -14.07 -20.58
CA MET A 1 -14.57 -12.66 -20.22
C MET A 1 -14.09 -12.29 -18.83
N ARG A 2 -14.54 -12.92 -17.73
CA ARG A 2 -14.11 -12.55 -16.35
C ARG A 2 -12.58 -12.53 -16.12
N ARG A 3 -11.84 -13.55 -16.58
CA ARG A 3 -10.37 -13.57 -16.45
C ARG A 3 -9.66 -12.52 -17.32
N LEU A 4 -10.18 -12.23 -18.51
CA LEU A 4 -9.62 -11.21 -19.40
C LEU A 4 -9.85 -9.81 -18.82
N LEU A 5 -11.05 -9.55 -18.28
CA LEU A 5 -11.38 -8.31 -17.60
C LEU A 5 -10.51 -8.11 -16.36
N ALA A 6 -10.34 -9.15 -15.52
CA ALA A 6 -9.44 -9.09 -14.36
C ALA A 6 -7.98 -8.82 -14.76
N SER A 7 -7.48 -9.43 -15.83
CA SER A 7 -6.13 -9.14 -16.34
C SER A 7 -5.99 -7.72 -16.89
N VAL A 8 -7.00 -7.19 -17.60
CA VAL A 8 -7.00 -5.80 -18.10
C VAL A 8 -7.14 -4.80 -16.95
N THR A 9 -7.99 -5.07 -15.97
CA THR A 9 -8.12 -4.24 -14.77
C THR A 9 -6.84 -4.25 -13.95
N ALA A 10 -6.17 -5.40 -13.79
CA ALA A 10 -4.85 -5.49 -13.16
C ALA A 10 -3.78 -4.66 -13.90
N LEU A 11 -3.81 -4.67 -15.23
CA LEU A 11 -2.92 -3.84 -16.05
C LEU A 11 -3.22 -2.34 -15.87
N MET A 12 -4.50 -1.93 -15.81
CA MET A 12 -4.91 -0.54 -15.66
C MET A 12 -4.71 0.01 -14.23
N THR A 13 -4.95 -0.80 -13.19
CA THR A 13 -4.69 -0.42 -11.78
C THR A 13 -3.21 -0.47 -11.40
N LEU A 14 -2.34 -1.01 -12.24
CA LEU A 14 -0.90 -1.05 -11.93
C LEU A 14 -0.04 -0.23 -12.91
N GLY A 15 -0.61 0.25 -14.02
CA GLY A 15 0.08 1.11 -15.00
C GLY A 15 0.18 2.60 -14.63
N VAL A 16 -0.50 3.07 -13.58
CA VAL A 16 -0.58 4.52 -13.24
C VAL A 16 0.60 5.02 -12.38
N ALA A 17 1.51 4.15 -11.94
CA ALA A 17 2.57 4.51 -10.97
C ALA A 17 3.88 5.07 -11.56
N GLY A 18 3.96 5.46 -12.85
CA GLY A 18 5.24 5.87 -13.47
C GLY A 18 5.22 7.09 -14.40
N GLY A 19 5.94 8.18 -14.01
CA GLY A 19 6.46 9.25 -14.89
C GLY A 19 5.93 10.67 -14.59
N PHE A 20 6.63 11.82 -14.68
CA PHE A 20 8.02 12.27 -14.99
C PHE A 20 8.18 13.78 -14.60
N GLY A 21 9.41 14.33 -14.45
CA GLY A 21 9.73 15.78 -14.42
C GLY A 21 11.23 16.10 -14.21
N PRO A 22 11.83 17.18 -14.78
CA PRO A 22 13.28 17.29 -15.05
C PRO A 22 14.12 17.78 -13.86
N GLY A 23 15.39 17.33 -13.83
CA GLY A 23 16.32 17.51 -12.71
C GLY A 23 16.86 18.93 -12.52
N VAL A 24 17.22 19.24 -11.27
CA VAL A 24 18.05 20.39 -10.90
C VAL A 24 19.03 19.99 -9.79
N ALA A 25 20.25 20.52 -9.87
CA ALA A 25 21.40 20.23 -9.04
C ALA A 25 21.19 20.52 -7.53
N THR A 26 21.88 19.73 -6.71
CA THR A 26 21.86 19.80 -5.25
C THR A 26 22.82 20.85 -4.69
N ALA A 27 22.43 21.48 -3.59
CA ALA A 27 23.35 22.12 -2.64
C ALA A 27 23.17 21.43 -1.28
N ASP A 28 24.28 21.10 -0.63
CA ASP A 28 24.32 20.39 0.65
C ASP A 28 23.81 21.29 1.80
N GLU A 29 22.73 20.87 2.47
CA GLU A 29 22.42 21.32 3.84
C GLU A 29 22.24 20.13 4.80
N PRO A 30 22.66 20.27 6.06
CA PRO A 30 22.66 19.18 7.04
C PRO A 30 21.25 18.79 7.50
N ALA A 31 21.07 17.49 7.79
CA ALA A 31 19.79 16.87 8.14
C ALA A 31 19.08 17.51 9.35
N PRO A 32 17.75 17.76 9.29
CA PRO A 32 16.96 18.22 10.44
C PRO A 32 16.83 17.14 11.52
N VAL A 33 16.83 17.58 12.79
CA VAL A 33 16.68 16.73 13.98
C VAL A 33 15.23 16.21 14.10
N PRO A 34 15.00 14.92 14.36
CA PRO A 34 13.65 14.37 14.50
C PRO A 34 12.91 14.96 15.72
N PRO A 35 11.58 15.16 15.63
CA PRO A 35 10.78 15.69 16.73
C PRO A 35 10.73 14.72 17.92
N PRO A 36 10.55 15.23 19.16
CA PRO A 36 10.48 14.40 20.35
C PRO A 36 9.22 13.52 20.37
N ASN A 37 9.36 12.29 20.89
CA ASN A 37 8.26 11.33 21.04
C ASN A 37 7.09 11.90 21.86
N PRO A 38 5.83 11.76 21.42
CA PRO A 38 4.67 12.15 22.21
C PRO A 38 4.58 11.36 23.52
N VAL A 39 4.46 12.05 24.65
CA VAL A 39 4.24 11.44 25.96
C VAL A 39 2.74 11.27 26.17
N GLY A 40 2.23 10.03 26.11
CA GLY A 40 0.85 9.69 26.48
C GLY A 40 -0.04 9.03 25.42
N GLY A 41 0.53 8.35 24.43
CA GLY A 41 -0.23 7.56 23.44
C GLY A 41 -0.68 6.18 23.93
N PRO A 42 -1.53 5.46 23.17
CA PRO A 42 -1.78 4.03 23.37
C PRO A 42 -0.45 3.24 23.43
N PRO A 43 -0.43 2.03 24.02
CA PRO A 43 0.78 1.20 24.06
C PRO A 43 1.40 1.10 22.66
N PRO A 44 2.74 1.17 22.55
CA PRO A 44 3.40 1.06 21.25
C PRO A 44 2.96 -0.24 20.57
N LEU A 45 2.54 -0.12 19.31
CA LEU A 45 2.17 -1.28 18.50
C LEU A 45 3.42 -2.10 18.16
N GLY A 46 3.21 -3.38 17.92
CA GLY A 46 4.27 -4.28 17.46
C GLY A 46 5.31 -4.66 18.51
N THR A 47 6.19 -5.55 18.12
CA THR A 47 7.30 -6.00 18.94
C THR A 47 8.42 -4.96 18.89
N PRO A 48 8.91 -4.48 20.05
CA PRO A 48 9.97 -3.48 20.11
C PRO A 48 11.31 -4.06 19.62
N GLY A 49 12.21 -3.19 19.20
CA GLY A 49 13.51 -3.57 18.66
C GLY A 49 13.66 -3.02 17.25
N ARG A 50 13.96 -3.90 16.29
CA ARG A 50 14.22 -3.49 14.91
C ARG A 50 12.92 -3.37 14.11
N ALA A 51 12.90 -2.47 13.13
CA ALA A 51 11.90 -2.49 12.06
C ALA A 51 12.56 -3.04 10.79
N TYR A 52 12.21 -4.26 10.39
CA TYR A 52 12.65 -4.85 9.14
C TYR A 52 11.75 -4.35 8.02
N ALA A 53 12.15 -3.26 7.38
CA ALA A 53 11.30 -2.49 6.49
C ALA A 53 11.55 -2.86 5.02
N LEU A 54 10.47 -3.16 4.30
CA LEU A 54 10.41 -3.42 2.87
C LEU A 54 9.50 -2.41 2.20
N GLY A 55 10.01 -1.78 1.14
CA GLY A 55 9.22 -0.88 0.32
C GLY A 55 8.23 -1.64 -0.57
N GLY A 56 7.35 -0.89 -1.23
CA GLY A 56 6.60 -1.37 -2.39
C GLY A 56 7.38 -1.13 -3.69
N ALA A 57 6.67 -1.08 -4.81
CA ALA A 57 7.25 -0.62 -6.06
C ALA A 57 7.88 0.78 -5.90
N HIS A 58 8.97 1.04 -6.62
CA HIS A 58 9.69 2.31 -6.54
C HIS A 58 8.79 3.47 -6.99
N VAL A 59 8.60 4.46 -6.11
CA VAL A 59 7.84 5.68 -6.41
C VAL A 59 8.79 6.73 -6.96
N LEU A 60 8.63 7.12 -8.23
CA LEU A 60 9.45 8.14 -8.87
C LEU A 60 9.40 9.45 -8.10
N GLY A 61 10.56 9.86 -7.59
CA GLY A 61 10.78 11.13 -6.92
C GLY A 61 11.05 11.03 -5.42
N ILE A 62 10.72 9.93 -4.76
CA ILE A 62 11.12 9.76 -3.36
C ILE A 62 12.33 8.82 -3.35
N PRO A 63 13.48 9.19 -2.76
CA PRO A 63 14.57 8.26 -2.50
C PRO A 63 13.99 7.02 -1.83
N TYR A 64 14.17 5.87 -2.48
CA TYR A 64 13.51 4.63 -2.09
C TYR A 64 13.80 4.28 -0.63
N ASP A 65 15.02 4.55 -0.18
CA ASP A 65 15.44 4.35 1.20
C ASP A 65 14.67 5.23 2.18
N GLU A 66 14.51 6.53 1.91
CA GLU A 66 13.77 7.45 2.79
C GLU A 66 12.29 7.07 2.87
N TYR A 67 11.72 6.64 1.75
CA TYR A 67 10.37 6.10 1.65
C TYR A 67 10.16 4.88 2.56
N ILE A 68 11.08 3.91 2.50
CA ILE A 68 11.05 2.70 3.34
C ILE A 68 11.23 3.08 4.80
N MET A 69 12.18 3.96 5.10
CA MET A 69 12.49 4.40 6.45
C MET A 69 11.34 5.19 7.08
N ARG A 70 10.46 5.81 6.29
CA ARG A 70 9.28 6.50 6.82
C ARG A 70 8.03 5.64 6.91
N THR A 71 7.97 4.50 6.21
CA THR A 71 6.81 3.60 6.21
C THR A 71 6.45 3.17 7.64
N GLY A 72 5.26 3.58 8.11
CA GLY A 72 4.75 3.28 9.44
C GLY A 72 5.47 3.98 10.60
N ALA A 73 6.23 5.06 10.37
CA ALA A 73 7.01 5.74 11.41
C ALA A 73 6.15 6.24 12.57
N ASP A 74 4.98 6.81 12.28
CA ASP A 74 4.05 7.30 13.30
C ASP A 74 3.26 6.18 13.99
N TRP A 75 3.14 5.02 13.34
CA TRP A 75 2.48 3.83 13.89
C TRP A 75 3.39 3.04 14.84
N PHE A 76 4.68 3.01 14.54
CA PHE A 76 5.69 2.24 15.27
C PHE A 76 6.85 3.15 15.72
N PRO A 77 6.59 4.13 16.61
CA PRO A 77 7.63 5.05 17.07
C PRO A 77 8.71 4.31 17.88
N GLY A 78 9.98 4.68 17.68
CA GLY A 78 11.10 4.17 18.46
C GLY A 78 11.69 2.83 18.01
N LEU A 79 11.24 2.25 16.89
CA LEU A 79 11.92 1.10 16.29
C LEU A 79 13.23 1.50 15.62
N GLU A 80 14.25 0.65 15.72
CA GLU A 80 15.51 0.79 14.98
C GLU A 80 15.29 0.32 13.54
N ARG A 81 15.16 1.27 12.61
CA ARG A 81 14.76 0.97 11.25
C ARG A 81 15.93 0.42 10.41
N GLN A 82 15.66 -0.69 9.73
CA GLN A 82 16.58 -1.33 8.80
C GLN A 82 15.84 -1.62 7.50
N ILE A 83 16.42 -1.15 6.39
CA ILE A 83 15.99 -1.57 5.06
C ILE A 83 16.40 -3.03 4.84
N VAL A 84 15.48 -3.84 4.33
CA VAL A 84 15.80 -5.17 3.81
C VAL A 84 15.83 -5.08 2.29
N ASP A 85 17.03 -5.16 1.73
CA ASP A 85 17.21 -5.05 0.28
C ASP A 85 16.58 -6.23 -0.44
N TYR A 86 15.78 -5.92 -1.45
CA TYR A 86 15.22 -6.88 -2.40
C TYR A 86 14.90 -6.15 -3.71
N PRO A 87 14.64 -6.86 -4.82
CA PRO A 87 14.54 -6.21 -6.12
C PRO A 87 13.39 -5.20 -6.26
N ALA A 88 12.31 -5.36 -5.49
CA ALA A 88 11.08 -4.59 -5.61
C ALA A 88 10.63 -4.50 -7.08
N GLY A 89 10.37 -5.68 -7.65
CA GLY A 89 10.16 -5.95 -9.06
C GLY A 89 9.11 -5.01 -9.62
N GLN A 90 9.58 -3.89 -10.18
CA GLN A 90 8.74 -2.85 -10.73
C GLN A 90 7.69 -3.48 -11.62
N VAL A 91 6.44 -2.99 -11.48
CA VAL A 91 5.27 -3.61 -12.08
C VAL A 91 5.56 -3.98 -13.52
N GLN A 92 5.40 -5.27 -13.83
CA GLN A 92 5.38 -5.89 -15.17
C GLN A 92 6.66 -6.55 -15.69
N GLY A 93 7.88 -6.13 -15.36
CA GLY A 93 9.13 -6.75 -15.84
C GLY A 93 9.08 -7.36 -17.27
N HIS A 94 9.83 -8.45 -17.48
CA HIS A 94 9.81 -9.18 -18.75
C HIS A 94 8.50 -9.96 -19.02
N THR A 95 7.54 -9.96 -18.07
CA THR A 95 6.27 -10.68 -18.23
C THR A 95 5.36 -10.00 -19.24
N LEU A 96 5.45 -8.66 -19.38
CA LEU A 96 4.75 -7.93 -20.43
C LEU A 96 5.30 -8.25 -21.81
N GLU A 97 6.61 -8.45 -21.98
CA GLU A 97 7.19 -8.92 -23.26
C GLU A 97 6.66 -10.31 -23.63
N ARG A 98 6.41 -11.18 -22.65
CA ARG A 98 5.80 -12.51 -22.89
C ARG A 98 4.33 -12.43 -23.31
N LEU A 99 3.58 -11.44 -22.80
CA LEU A 99 2.16 -11.24 -23.12
C LEU A 99 1.96 -10.39 -24.39
N PHE A 100 2.87 -9.47 -24.66
CA PHE A 100 2.86 -8.52 -25.77
C PHE A 100 4.29 -8.38 -26.37
N PRO A 101 4.68 -9.31 -27.27
CA PRO A 101 6.02 -9.32 -27.86
C PRO A 101 6.38 -7.99 -28.55
N GLY A 102 7.53 -7.41 -28.19
CA GLY A 102 8.04 -6.15 -28.72
C GLY A 102 7.89 -4.93 -27.79
N ILE A 103 7.21 -5.05 -26.64
CA ILE A 103 7.02 -3.96 -25.67
C ILE A 103 8.28 -3.68 -24.85
N GLY A 104 9.16 -4.67 -24.66
CA GLY A 104 10.46 -4.51 -23.99
C GLY A 104 11.40 -3.53 -24.71
N LYS A 105 11.19 -3.29 -26.01
CA LYS A 105 11.91 -2.25 -26.77
C LYS A 105 11.57 -0.83 -26.33
N LEU A 106 10.48 -0.63 -25.57
CA LEU A 106 10.21 0.64 -24.89
C LEU A 106 11.15 0.83 -23.68
N GLY A 107 11.59 -0.23 -23.01
CA GLY A 107 12.60 -0.20 -21.95
C GLY A 107 13.96 0.32 -22.46
N GLU A 108 14.35 -0.07 -23.68
CA GLU A 108 15.55 0.43 -24.36
C GLU A 108 15.49 1.94 -24.68
N SER A 109 14.30 2.50 -24.84
CA SER A 109 14.09 3.93 -25.14
C SER A 109 13.73 4.77 -23.90
N MET A 110 13.43 4.14 -22.76
CA MET A 110 13.10 4.79 -21.49
C MET A 110 13.69 4.01 -20.29
N PRO A 111 15.01 4.13 -20.04
CA PRO A 111 15.66 3.48 -18.89
C PRO A 111 15.06 3.95 -17.56
N GLY A 112 14.71 3.00 -16.67
CA GLY A 112 14.13 3.26 -15.35
C GLY A 112 12.63 2.95 -15.20
N LEU A 113 11.96 2.48 -16.25
CA LEU A 113 10.55 2.05 -16.22
C LEU A 113 10.30 0.65 -15.65
N GLY A 114 11.35 -0.12 -15.34
CA GLY A 114 11.19 -1.43 -14.71
C GLY A 114 10.77 -2.57 -15.63
N ILE A 115 10.56 -2.28 -16.92
CA ILE A 115 10.12 -3.24 -17.95
C ILE A 115 11.16 -4.35 -18.17
N ASP A 116 12.44 -4.11 -17.84
CA ASP A 116 13.52 -5.12 -17.95
C ASP A 116 13.91 -5.73 -16.59
N GLY A 117 13.18 -5.40 -15.52
CA GLY A 117 13.42 -5.88 -14.15
C GLY A 117 12.83 -7.27 -13.87
N PRO A 118 13.14 -7.84 -12.69
CA PRO A 118 12.51 -9.09 -12.26
C PRO A 118 11.00 -8.89 -12.10
N SER A 119 10.24 -9.96 -12.32
CA SER A 119 8.81 -9.97 -12.04
C SER A 119 8.55 -9.78 -10.53
N VAL A 120 7.31 -9.44 -10.17
CA VAL A 120 6.89 -9.40 -8.76
C VAL A 120 7.09 -10.77 -8.09
N GLY A 121 6.79 -11.86 -8.81
CA GLY A 121 7.07 -13.22 -8.32
C GLY A 121 8.54 -13.45 -7.98
N GLU A 122 9.44 -13.13 -8.91
CA GLU A 122 10.89 -13.28 -8.71
C GLU A 122 11.41 -12.39 -7.58
N SER A 123 10.88 -11.17 -7.49
CA SER A 123 11.25 -10.22 -6.44
C SER A 123 10.82 -10.73 -5.05
N VAL A 124 9.61 -11.30 -4.92
CA VAL A 124 9.17 -11.95 -3.68
C VAL A 124 10.07 -13.15 -3.33
N ASP A 125 10.44 -13.97 -4.31
CA ASP A 125 11.33 -15.13 -4.10
C ASP A 125 12.72 -14.71 -3.55
N VAL A 126 13.21 -13.51 -3.90
CA VAL A 126 14.46 -12.95 -3.36
C VAL A 126 14.24 -12.25 -2.01
N GLY A 127 13.17 -11.45 -1.88
CA GLY A 127 12.89 -10.67 -0.67
C GLY A 127 12.64 -11.53 0.56
N THR A 128 11.99 -12.68 0.39
CA THR A 128 11.67 -13.56 1.52
C THR A 128 12.90 -14.11 2.26
N PRO A 129 13.85 -14.80 1.61
CA PRO A 129 15.05 -15.28 2.30
C PRO A 129 15.89 -14.13 2.85
N ASN A 130 15.94 -12.96 2.18
CA ASN A 130 16.64 -11.77 2.70
C ASN A 130 16.02 -11.29 4.02
N THR A 131 14.68 -11.23 4.08
CA THR A 131 13.95 -10.81 5.28
C THR A 131 14.11 -11.81 6.42
N ILE A 132 14.01 -13.11 6.15
CA ILE A 132 14.24 -14.14 7.18
C ILE A 132 15.67 -14.06 7.73
N ASN A 133 16.66 -13.83 6.87
CA ASN A 133 18.06 -13.67 7.30
C ASN A 133 18.25 -12.41 8.14
N ALA A 134 17.65 -11.28 7.74
CA ALA A 134 17.69 -10.04 8.51
C ALA A 134 17.08 -10.22 9.91
N ILE A 135 15.92 -10.90 10.00
CA ILE A 135 15.27 -11.23 11.28
C ILE A 135 16.17 -12.10 12.16
N ARG A 136 16.79 -13.15 11.59
CA ARG A 136 17.69 -14.05 12.33
C ARG A 136 18.94 -13.33 12.86
N GLN A 137 19.47 -12.37 12.11
CA GLN A 137 20.68 -11.62 12.49
C GLN A 137 20.37 -10.47 13.45
N GLY A 138 19.24 -9.78 13.25
CA GLY A 138 18.85 -8.60 14.01
C GLY A 138 18.08 -8.90 15.30
N GLY A 139 17.49 -10.09 15.41
CA GLY A 139 16.69 -10.49 16.57
C GLY A 139 15.30 -9.87 16.59
N ARG A 140 14.80 -9.56 17.79
CA ARG A 140 13.40 -9.16 17.98
C ARG A 140 13.04 -7.88 17.25
N GLY A 141 11.80 -7.79 16.77
CA GLY A 141 11.33 -6.58 16.10
C GLY A 141 10.01 -6.73 15.36
N THR A 142 9.66 -5.72 14.57
CA THR A 142 8.49 -5.71 13.70
C THR A 142 8.93 -5.72 12.25
N ALA A 143 8.44 -6.66 11.44
CA ALA A 143 8.63 -6.63 10.00
C ALA A 143 7.54 -5.77 9.36
N ILE A 144 7.93 -4.77 8.55
CA ILE A 144 7.04 -3.75 8.00
C ILE A 144 7.13 -3.80 6.47
N GLY A 145 6.00 -3.97 5.79
CA GLY A 145 5.96 -4.15 4.35
C GLY A 145 4.83 -3.35 3.71
N LEU A 146 5.15 -2.64 2.63
CA LEU A 146 4.19 -1.86 1.86
C LEU A 146 4.02 -2.47 0.48
N SER A 147 2.78 -2.67 0.03
CA SER A 147 2.43 -3.18 -1.30
C SER A 147 3.15 -4.51 -1.59
N GLU A 148 4.06 -4.57 -2.56
CA GLU A 148 4.89 -5.75 -2.81
C GLU A 148 5.69 -6.22 -1.58
N GLY A 149 6.19 -5.31 -0.74
CA GLY A 149 6.85 -5.67 0.52
C GLY A 149 5.92 -6.43 1.46
N ALA A 150 4.60 -6.16 1.44
CA ALA A 150 3.63 -6.96 2.19
C ALA A 150 3.50 -8.38 1.62
N MET A 151 3.64 -8.57 0.30
CA MET A 151 3.66 -9.90 -0.32
C MET A 151 4.88 -10.70 0.13
N VAL A 152 6.05 -10.05 0.25
CA VAL A 152 7.24 -10.65 0.88
C VAL A 152 6.92 -11.07 2.33
N LEU A 153 6.31 -10.19 3.12
CA LEU A 153 5.96 -10.51 4.51
C LEU A 153 4.97 -11.67 4.63
N ASN A 154 4.02 -11.82 3.71
CA ASN A 154 3.10 -12.94 3.68
C ASN A 154 3.84 -14.27 3.46
N ASP A 155 4.81 -14.30 2.55
CA ASP A 155 5.64 -15.50 2.30
C ASP A 155 6.62 -15.77 3.45
N VAL A 156 7.17 -14.72 4.09
CA VAL A 156 7.97 -14.84 5.33
C VAL A 156 7.14 -15.48 6.44
N GLN A 157 5.92 -14.98 6.69
CA GLN A 157 5.02 -15.54 7.69
C GLN A 157 4.68 -17.01 7.38
N ALA A 158 4.41 -17.33 6.12
CA ALA A 158 4.11 -18.69 5.70
C ALA A 158 5.29 -19.66 5.93
N LYS A 159 6.53 -19.22 5.68
CA LYS A 159 7.73 -20.03 5.93
C LYS A 159 8.04 -20.17 7.43
N LEU A 160 7.97 -19.08 8.19
CA LEU A 160 8.22 -19.09 9.63
C LEU A 160 7.14 -19.82 10.43
N ALA A 161 5.92 -19.94 9.88
CA ALA A 161 4.82 -20.70 10.49
C ALA A 161 5.19 -22.17 10.76
N TYR A 162 6.09 -22.75 9.97
CA TYR A 162 6.47 -24.16 10.05
C TYR A 162 7.98 -24.38 10.28
N ASP A 163 8.75 -23.31 10.46
CA ASP A 163 10.19 -23.38 10.72
C ASP A 163 10.43 -23.65 12.22
N PRO A 164 11.06 -24.78 12.62
CA PRO A 164 11.38 -25.04 14.02
C PRO A 164 12.43 -24.06 14.61
N ALA A 165 13.15 -23.33 13.76
CA ALA A 165 14.08 -22.27 14.15
C ALA A 165 13.44 -20.87 14.08
N ALA A 166 12.13 -20.77 13.86
CA ALA A 166 11.42 -19.50 13.85
C ALA A 166 11.53 -18.77 15.21
N PRO A 167 11.61 -17.43 15.21
CA PRO A 167 11.50 -16.65 16.44
C PRO A 167 10.26 -17.03 17.27
N PRO A 168 10.35 -16.96 18.61
CA PRO A 168 9.18 -17.07 19.47
C PRO A 168 8.09 -16.04 19.11
N PRO A 169 6.80 -16.35 19.34
CA PRO A 169 5.68 -15.45 19.04
C PRO A 169 5.81 -14.02 19.59
N ASP A 170 6.45 -13.86 20.75
CA ASP A 170 6.66 -12.58 21.44
C ASP A 170 7.90 -11.80 20.96
N GLN A 171 8.66 -12.35 20.02
CA GLN A 171 9.88 -11.73 19.47
C GLN A 171 9.70 -11.16 18.07
N LEU A 172 8.57 -11.40 17.40
CA LEU A 172 8.34 -10.89 16.05
C LEU A 172 6.88 -10.54 15.85
N SER A 173 6.61 -9.42 15.21
CA SER A 173 5.29 -9.06 14.70
C SER A 173 5.39 -8.53 13.28
N PHE A 174 4.26 -8.44 12.58
CA PHE A 174 4.19 -8.00 11.19
C PHE A 174 3.28 -6.79 11.04
N ALA A 175 3.63 -5.88 10.14
CA ALA A 175 2.80 -4.75 9.75
C ALA A 175 2.74 -4.68 8.22
N THR A 176 1.54 -4.76 7.66
CA THR A 176 1.33 -4.67 6.20
C THR A 176 0.51 -3.44 5.85
N TYR A 177 0.95 -2.73 4.82
CA TYR A 177 0.29 -1.56 4.25
C TYR A 177 -0.04 -1.84 2.79
N GLY A 178 -1.28 -1.61 2.37
CA GLY A 178 -1.64 -1.79 0.95
C GLY A 178 -1.41 -3.23 0.44
N ASP A 179 -1.61 -4.25 1.28
CA ASP A 179 -1.29 -5.64 0.93
C ASP A 179 -2.13 -6.14 -0.27
N PRO A 180 -1.50 -6.53 -1.40
CA PRO A 180 -2.21 -6.99 -2.60
C PRO A 180 -2.93 -8.34 -2.46
N VAL A 181 -2.62 -9.11 -1.42
CA VAL A 181 -3.14 -10.48 -1.22
C VAL A 181 -3.78 -10.71 0.15
N ALA A 182 -4.13 -9.63 0.86
CA ALA A 182 -4.78 -9.74 2.16
C ALA A 182 -6.22 -10.26 2.08
N ARG A 183 -6.61 -10.93 3.18
CA ARG A 183 -7.98 -11.03 3.67
C ARG A 183 -8.01 -10.30 5.00
N HIS A 184 -8.90 -9.33 5.15
CA HIS A 184 -8.92 -8.46 6.32
C HIS A 184 -10.34 -8.31 6.84
N ALA A 185 -10.50 -7.71 8.02
CA ALA A 185 -11.79 -7.68 8.72
C ALA A 185 -12.90 -6.89 8.00
N PHE A 186 -12.59 -6.20 6.90
CA PHE A 186 -13.51 -5.35 6.15
C PHE A 186 -13.67 -5.76 4.68
N GLY A 187 -12.90 -6.74 4.19
CA GLY A 187 -12.87 -7.07 2.76
C GLY A 187 -11.67 -7.93 2.38
N GLU A 188 -11.37 -7.92 1.09
CA GLU A 188 -10.26 -8.65 0.50
C GLU A 188 -9.56 -7.80 -0.56
N SER A 189 -8.26 -8.02 -0.73
CA SER A 189 -7.46 -7.35 -1.75
C SER A 189 -7.81 -7.81 -3.16
N PHE A 190 -7.47 -7.00 -4.16
CA PHE A 190 -7.78 -7.26 -5.58
C PHE A 190 -7.29 -8.63 -6.05
N LEU A 191 -6.04 -9.01 -5.77
CA LEU A 191 -5.52 -10.30 -6.25
C LEU A 191 -6.23 -11.47 -5.58
N THR A 192 -6.53 -11.35 -4.28
CA THR A 192 -7.28 -12.35 -3.51
C THR A 192 -8.67 -12.59 -4.09
N GLN A 193 -9.40 -11.53 -4.43
CA GLN A 193 -10.76 -11.65 -4.96
C GLN A 193 -10.81 -12.19 -6.39
N ASN A 194 -9.81 -11.87 -7.21
CA ASN A 194 -9.87 -12.08 -8.66
C ASN A 194 -9.10 -13.32 -9.14
N PHE A 195 -8.19 -13.86 -8.33
CA PHE A 195 -7.35 -15.00 -8.71
C PHE A 195 -7.46 -16.13 -7.68
N PRO A 196 -7.81 -17.37 -8.10
CA PRO A 196 -7.86 -18.51 -7.20
C PRO A 196 -6.49 -18.83 -6.60
N VAL A 197 -6.49 -19.36 -5.38
CA VAL A 197 -5.30 -19.94 -4.75
C VAL A 197 -4.59 -20.92 -5.69
N GLY A 198 -3.27 -20.80 -5.79
CA GLY A 198 -2.42 -21.62 -6.64
C GLY A 198 -2.36 -21.18 -8.11
N SER A 199 -3.23 -20.28 -8.56
CA SER A 199 -3.11 -19.69 -9.90
C SER A 199 -1.97 -18.68 -9.96
N VAL A 200 -1.34 -18.55 -11.14
CA VAL A 200 -0.33 -17.54 -11.41
C VAL A 200 -1.00 -16.33 -12.06
N VAL A 201 -0.75 -15.15 -11.52
CA VAL A 201 -1.17 -13.87 -12.10
C VAL A 201 -0.24 -13.57 -13.27
N PRO A 202 -0.71 -13.65 -14.53
CA PRO A 202 0.20 -13.66 -15.69
C PRO A 202 1.09 -12.43 -15.83
N SER A 203 0.57 -11.24 -15.49
CA SER A 203 1.29 -9.96 -15.57
C SER A 203 2.28 -9.70 -14.43
N LEU A 204 2.28 -10.56 -13.40
CA LEU A 204 3.13 -10.42 -12.21
C LEU A 204 4.08 -11.61 -12.02
N ASP A 205 3.83 -12.71 -12.75
CA ASP A 205 4.41 -14.04 -12.49
C ASP A 205 4.31 -14.46 -11.02
N TYR A 206 3.26 -14.00 -10.35
CA TYR A 206 3.06 -14.21 -8.93
C TYR A 206 2.01 -15.29 -8.69
N ARG A 207 2.35 -16.31 -7.91
CA ARG A 207 1.41 -17.39 -7.54
C ARG A 207 0.62 -16.98 -6.31
N ILE A 208 -0.72 -17.00 -6.41
CA ILE A 208 -1.58 -16.69 -5.27
C ILE A 208 -1.39 -17.73 -4.16
N PRO A 209 -0.94 -17.32 -2.96
CA PRO A 209 -0.68 -18.25 -1.86
C PRO A 209 -2.00 -18.74 -1.25
N ALA A 210 -1.96 -19.93 -0.65
CA ALA A 210 -3.02 -20.35 0.27
C ALA A 210 -2.92 -19.54 1.58
N PRO A 211 -4.04 -19.27 2.27
CA PRO A 211 -3.98 -18.69 3.61
C PRO A 211 -3.16 -19.57 4.55
N VAL A 212 -2.23 -18.97 5.29
CA VAL A 212 -1.43 -19.65 6.32
C VAL A 212 -1.58 -18.89 7.63
N GLU A 213 -1.90 -19.60 8.70
CA GLU A 213 -1.89 -19.04 10.05
C GLU A 213 -0.47 -19.07 10.61
N SER A 214 0.10 -17.89 10.86
CA SER A 214 1.37 -17.73 11.58
C SER A 214 1.13 -17.61 13.09
N GLN A 215 2.19 -17.77 13.88
CA GLN A 215 2.18 -17.55 15.32
C GLN A 215 2.40 -16.08 15.72
N TYR A 216 2.46 -15.15 14.77
CA TYR A 216 2.87 -13.76 15.02
C TYR A 216 1.71 -12.78 14.87
N ASP A 217 1.64 -11.83 15.79
CA ASP A 217 0.68 -10.75 15.70
C ASP A 217 0.93 -9.92 14.42
N THR A 218 -0.16 -9.60 13.71
CA THR A 218 -0.13 -8.85 12.44
C THR A 218 -1.02 -7.61 12.52
N TYR A 219 -0.50 -6.48 12.08
CA TYR A 219 -1.22 -5.21 11.94
C TYR A 219 -1.43 -4.93 10.46
N GLN A 220 -2.68 -4.87 10.01
CA GLN A 220 -3.04 -4.61 8.61
C GLN A 220 -3.60 -3.20 8.48
N PHE A 221 -2.95 -2.38 7.66
CA PHE A 221 -3.34 -1.00 7.40
C PHE A 221 -3.89 -0.90 5.99
N VAL A 222 -5.17 -0.55 5.90
CA VAL A 222 -5.94 -0.54 4.66
C VAL A 222 -6.52 0.85 4.47
N SER A 223 -6.17 1.53 3.38
CA SER A 223 -6.90 2.75 3.00
C SER A 223 -8.27 2.37 2.50
N ALA A 224 -9.29 3.09 2.93
CA ALA A 224 -10.61 2.97 2.34
C ALA A 224 -10.52 3.19 0.83
N TYR A 225 -11.15 2.32 0.05
CA TYR A 225 -11.22 2.40 -1.41
C TYR A 225 -9.89 2.25 -2.17
N ASP A 226 -8.83 1.75 -1.54
CA ASP A 226 -7.61 1.36 -2.27
C ASP A 226 -7.92 0.23 -3.28
N SER A 227 -7.68 0.47 -4.58
CA SER A 227 -7.88 -0.57 -5.61
C SER A 227 -7.05 -1.85 -5.40
N ILE A 228 -6.00 -1.82 -4.58
CA ILE A 228 -5.15 -2.98 -4.35
C ILE A 228 -5.59 -3.72 -3.08
N ALA A 229 -5.64 -3.02 -1.95
CA ALA A 229 -5.93 -3.65 -0.66
C ALA A 229 -7.41 -3.68 -0.28
N ASP A 230 -8.26 -2.89 -0.92
CA ASP A 230 -9.66 -2.70 -0.55
C ASP A 230 -10.58 -2.73 -1.79
N TRP A 231 -10.54 -3.81 -2.55
CA TRP A 231 -11.29 -3.93 -3.81
C TRP A 231 -12.80 -4.13 -3.57
N PRO A 232 -13.69 -3.51 -4.36
CA PRO A 232 -15.14 -3.74 -4.26
C PRO A 232 -15.52 -5.21 -4.43
N ASP A 233 -16.27 -5.76 -3.47
CA ASP A 233 -16.78 -7.14 -3.52
C ASP A 233 -18.03 -7.30 -4.40
N ARG A 234 -18.58 -6.18 -4.90
CA ARG A 234 -19.64 -6.12 -5.92
C ARG A 234 -19.15 -5.35 -7.15
N PRO A 235 -18.30 -5.98 -7.99
CA PRO A 235 -17.66 -5.30 -9.12
C PRO A 235 -18.63 -4.90 -10.24
N ASP A 236 -19.91 -5.31 -10.19
CA ASP A 236 -20.97 -4.79 -11.06
C ASP A 236 -21.40 -3.37 -10.69
N ASN A 237 -21.06 -2.88 -9.50
CA ASN A 237 -21.16 -1.47 -9.16
C ASN A 237 -20.00 -0.67 -9.77
N TRP A 238 -20.21 -0.18 -10.98
CA TRP A 238 -19.20 0.53 -11.76
C TRP A 238 -18.67 1.81 -11.09
N LEU A 239 -19.49 2.50 -10.29
CA LEU A 239 -19.04 3.71 -9.60
C LEU A 239 -18.05 3.38 -8.49
N SER A 240 -18.28 2.26 -7.80
CA SER A 240 -17.36 1.75 -6.78
C SER A 240 -16.02 1.34 -7.38
N VAL A 241 -16.06 0.69 -8.55
CA VAL A 241 -14.86 0.33 -9.31
C VAL A 241 -14.10 1.58 -9.78
N ALA A 242 -14.81 2.57 -10.34
CA ALA A 242 -14.18 3.83 -10.76
C ALA A 242 -13.54 4.56 -9.57
N ASN A 243 -14.23 4.60 -8.43
CA ASN A 243 -13.69 5.18 -7.21
C ASN A 243 -12.47 4.43 -6.69
N ALA A 244 -12.50 3.09 -6.69
CA ALA A 244 -11.35 2.29 -6.27
C ALA A 244 -10.13 2.54 -7.18
N ILE A 245 -10.32 2.61 -8.50
CA ILE A 245 -9.24 2.90 -9.46
C ILE A 245 -8.58 4.25 -9.17
N VAL A 246 -9.36 5.30 -8.85
CA VAL A 246 -8.77 6.58 -8.42
C VAL A 246 -8.09 6.44 -7.04
N GLY A 247 -8.65 5.59 -6.17
CA GLY A 247 -8.12 5.22 -4.86
C GLY A 247 -6.71 4.63 -4.89
N LEU A 248 -6.28 4.06 -6.01
CA LEU A 248 -4.88 3.69 -6.23
C LEU A 248 -3.94 4.89 -6.06
N ALA A 249 -4.26 5.99 -6.74
CA ALA A 249 -3.40 7.16 -6.82
C ALA A 249 -3.46 8.00 -5.54
N THR A 250 -4.56 7.92 -4.80
CA THR A 250 -4.77 8.68 -3.57
C THR A 250 -4.30 7.90 -2.35
N GLY A 251 -4.70 6.64 -2.19
CA GLY A 251 -4.56 5.96 -0.89
C GLY A 251 -3.49 4.89 -0.77
N HIS A 252 -3.17 4.19 -1.86
CA HIS A 252 -2.38 2.94 -1.79
C HIS A 252 -1.02 3.11 -1.11
N THR A 253 -0.28 4.14 -1.52
CA THR A 253 1.02 4.47 -0.93
C THR A 253 0.88 5.36 0.31
N ALA A 254 -0.06 6.30 0.27
CA ALA A 254 -0.25 7.31 1.32
C ALA A 254 -0.60 6.70 2.68
N VAL A 255 -1.29 5.55 2.68
CA VAL A 255 -1.67 4.81 3.90
C VAL A 255 -0.47 4.53 4.84
N ALA A 256 0.72 4.33 4.27
CA ALA A 256 1.94 4.08 5.03
C ALA A 256 2.46 5.27 5.85
N PHE A 257 2.00 6.47 5.54
CA PHE A 257 2.40 7.74 6.18
C PHE A 257 1.30 8.34 7.06
N THR A 258 0.24 7.57 7.28
CA THR A 258 -0.84 7.92 8.19
C THR A 258 -0.39 7.72 9.64
N LYS A 259 -1.22 8.16 10.58
CA LYS A 259 -0.95 8.10 12.02
C LYS A 259 -2.16 7.63 12.82
N PRO A 260 -1.97 7.12 14.05
CA PRO A 260 -3.05 6.52 14.84
C PRO A 260 -4.30 7.37 15.07
N ASP A 261 -4.16 8.70 15.19
CA ASP A 261 -5.29 9.60 15.45
C ASP A 261 -6.24 9.78 14.26
N MET A 262 -5.84 9.33 13.06
CA MET A 262 -6.65 9.33 11.84
C MET A 262 -7.62 8.14 11.77
N VAL A 263 -7.56 7.19 12.71
CA VAL A 263 -8.38 5.97 12.66
C VAL A 263 -9.43 5.98 13.78
N PRO A 264 -10.73 6.10 13.45
CA PRO A 264 -11.80 5.98 14.42
C PRO A 264 -11.80 4.60 15.09
N PRO A 265 -12.14 4.48 16.39
CA PRO A 265 -12.16 3.17 17.08
C PRO A 265 -13.03 2.11 16.40
N ARG A 266 -14.14 2.50 15.75
CA ARG A 266 -15.03 1.58 14.99
C ARG A 266 -14.37 0.97 13.74
N ASN A 267 -13.28 1.56 13.27
CA ASN A 267 -12.51 1.09 12.12
C ASN A 267 -11.40 0.11 12.51
N ILE A 268 -11.30 -0.23 13.79
CA ILE A 268 -10.30 -1.16 14.30
C ILE A 268 -10.99 -2.48 14.63
N ARG A 269 -10.56 -3.56 13.97
CA ARG A 269 -11.09 -4.91 14.20
C ARG A 269 -9.94 -5.87 14.46
N THR A 270 -10.06 -6.66 15.52
CA THR A 270 -9.07 -7.70 15.85
C THR A 270 -9.70 -9.08 15.77
N THR A 271 -9.01 -9.99 15.08
CA THR A 271 -9.32 -11.43 15.08
C THR A 271 -8.17 -12.19 15.72
N VAL A 272 -8.44 -13.42 16.18
CA VAL A 272 -7.44 -14.32 16.76
C VAL A 272 -7.51 -15.65 16.02
N ASN A 273 -6.35 -16.12 15.54
CA ASN A 273 -6.27 -17.36 14.78
C ASN A 273 -6.12 -18.59 15.70
N SER A 274 -6.10 -19.80 15.13
CA SER A 274 -6.02 -21.04 15.93
C SER A 274 -4.69 -21.23 16.68
N ARG A 275 -3.67 -20.45 16.31
CA ARG A 275 -2.34 -20.43 16.93
C ARG A 275 -2.20 -19.35 18.01
N GLY A 276 -3.28 -18.60 18.29
CA GLY A 276 -3.33 -17.57 19.30
C GLY A 276 -2.81 -16.19 18.87
N ALA A 277 -2.38 -16.05 17.62
CA ALA A 277 -1.90 -14.78 17.08
C ALA A 277 -3.06 -13.86 16.70
N LYS A 278 -2.88 -12.56 16.94
CA LYS A 278 -3.87 -11.52 16.66
C LYS A 278 -3.61 -10.88 15.29
N THR A 279 -4.66 -10.72 14.51
CA THR A 279 -4.64 -9.82 13.35
C THR A 279 -5.49 -8.60 13.68
N THR A 280 -4.89 -7.42 13.72
CA THR A 280 -5.59 -6.14 13.93
C THR A 280 -5.63 -5.37 12.62
N THR A 281 -6.82 -5.21 12.05
CA THR A 281 -7.06 -4.43 10.84
C THR A 281 -7.46 -3.01 11.20
N PHE A 282 -6.80 -2.03 10.60
CA PHE A 282 -7.12 -0.61 10.65
C PHE A 282 -7.64 -0.18 9.27
N MET A 283 -8.93 0.15 9.20
CA MET A 283 -9.50 0.82 8.02
C MET A 283 -9.28 2.32 8.15
N ILE A 284 -8.48 2.92 7.28
CA ILE A 284 -8.09 4.33 7.40
C ILE A 284 -8.98 5.17 6.47
N PRO A 285 -9.80 6.08 6.99
CA PRO A 285 -10.66 6.94 6.17
C PRO A 285 -9.86 7.96 5.36
N GLU A 286 -10.28 8.23 4.13
CA GLU A 286 -9.79 9.38 3.35
C GLU A 286 -10.58 10.66 3.73
N GLU A 287 -9.99 11.85 3.54
CA GLU A 287 -10.69 13.11 3.81
C GLU A 287 -11.94 13.27 2.92
N HIS A 288 -11.84 12.83 1.67
CA HIS A 288 -12.90 12.84 0.67
C HIS A 288 -12.86 11.52 -0.11
N LEU A 289 -13.93 11.18 -0.83
CA LEU A 289 -13.89 10.06 -1.77
C LEU A 289 -12.74 10.25 -2.77
N PRO A 290 -12.07 9.15 -3.20
CA PRO A 290 -11.10 9.22 -4.30
C PRO A 290 -11.62 9.94 -5.55
N LEU A 291 -12.89 9.76 -5.95
CA LEU A 291 -13.47 10.51 -7.09
C LEU A 291 -13.60 12.02 -6.83
N VAL A 292 -13.65 12.44 -5.57
CA VAL A 292 -13.85 13.83 -5.15
C VAL A 292 -12.53 14.56 -4.91
N LEU A 293 -11.50 13.84 -4.45
CA LEU A 293 -10.17 14.38 -4.18
C LEU A 293 -9.55 15.19 -5.33
N PRO A 294 -9.62 14.79 -6.62
CA PRO A 294 -9.14 15.61 -7.73
C PRO A 294 -9.67 17.05 -7.71
N PHE A 295 -10.94 17.25 -7.36
CA PHE A 295 -11.55 18.58 -7.31
C PHE A 295 -10.99 19.46 -6.19
N LYS A 296 -10.62 18.86 -5.06
CA LYS A 296 -9.90 19.55 -3.98
C LYS A 296 -8.62 20.18 -4.50
N TYR A 297 -7.84 19.41 -5.26
CA TYR A 297 -6.57 19.86 -5.82
C TYR A 297 -6.73 20.89 -6.95
N LEU A 298 -7.92 20.96 -7.55
CA LEU A 298 -8.32 22.01 -8.49
C LEU A 298 -8.87 23.27 -7.79
N GLY A 299 -8.87 23.30 -6.46
CA GLY A 299 -9.28 24.48 -5.67
C GLY A 299 -10.79 24.59 -5.42
N VAL A 300 -11.55 23.51 -5.61
CA VAL A 300 -12.99 23.50 -5.26
C VAL A 300 -13.17 23.65 -3.74
N PRO A 301 -14.09 24.51 -3.26
CA PRO A 301 -14.27 24.75 -1.83
C PRO A 301 -14.65 23.49 -1.05
N LYS A 302 -14.09 23.36 0.16
CA LYS A 302 -14.30 22.19 1.05
C LYS A 302 -15.77 21.85 1.27
N GLU A 303 -16.62 22.84 1.53
CA GLU A 303 -18.07 22.61 1.74
C GLU A 303 -18.74 21.99 0.51
N THR A 304 -18.31 22.37 -0.70
CA THR A 304 -18.81 21.78 -1.95
C THR A 304 -18.36 20.33 -2.10
N LEU A 305 -17.13 20.00 -1.70
CA LEU A 305 -16.62 18.63 -1.70
C LEU A 305 -17.37 17.75 -0.70
N ILE A 306 -17.63 18.27 0.50
CA ILE A 306 -18.42 17.59 1.53
C ILE A 306 -19.82 17.26 1.01
N ASP A 307 -20.47 18.20 0.33
CA ASP A 307 -21.78 17.96 -0.25
C ASP A 307 -21.74 16.96 -1.42
N LEU A 308 -20.66 16.97 -2.20
CA LEU A 308 -20.45 15.98 -3.26
C LEU A 308 -20.25 14.57 -2.69
N ASP A 309 -19.46 14.42 -1.61
CA ASP A 309 -19.29 13.14 -0.91
C ASP A 309 -20.63 12.62 -0.38
N LYS A 310 -21.43 13.46 0.28
CA LYS A 310 -22.76 13.05 0.78
C LYS A 310 -23.65 12.46 -0.31
N VAL A 311 -23.53 12.96 -1.55
CA VAL A 311 -24.29 12.47 -2.70
C VAL A 311 -23.68 11.19 -3.26
N LEU A 312 -22.36 11.14 -3.47
CA LEU A 312 -21.71 10.04 -4.18
C LEU A 312 -21.42 8.82 -3.28
N GLN A 313 -21.11 9.05 -2.01
CA GLN A 313 -20.63 8.01 -1.09
C GLN A 313 -21.62 6.85 -0.96
N PRO A 314 -22.94 7.04 -0.81
CA PRO A 314 -23.87 5.90 -0.75
C PRO A 314 -23.84 4.99 -1.99
N TYR A 315 -23.58 5.57 -3.18
CA TYR A 315 -23.50 4.80 -4.43
C TYR A 315 -22.18 4.04 -4.56
N VAL A 316 -21.08 4.64 -4.09
CA VAL A 316 -19.77 3.98 -3.98
C VAL A 316 -19.80 2.90 -2.91
N ASP A 317 -20.40 3.17 -1.75
CA ASP A 317 -20.45 2.25 -0.62
C ASP A 317 -21.32 1.02 -0.92
N ALA A 318 -22.30 1.14 -1.81
CA ALA A 318 -23.10 0.02 -2.27
C ALA A 318 -22.28 -1.09 -2.96
N GLY A 319 -21.06 -0.80 -3.44
CA GLY A 319 -20.14 -1.79 -4.00
C GLY A 319 -19.38 -2.64 -2.98
N TYR A 320 -19.57 -2.37 -1.68
CA TYR A 320 -18.84 -3.03 -0.60
C TYR A 320 -19.81 -3.58 0.46
N SER A 321 -19.84 -4.89 0.62
CA SER A 321 -20.74 -5.56 1.57
C SER A 321 -20.52 -5.17 3.03
N ARG A 322 -19.32 -4.67 3.38
CA ARG A 322 -19.02 -4.12 4.72
C ARG A 322 -19.94 -2.97 5.13
N ASN A 323 -20.60 -2.32 4.17
CA ASN A 323 -21.48 -1.17 4.39
C ASN A 323 -22.97 -1.56 4.50
N ASP A 324 -23.33 -2.84 4.33
CA ASP A 324 -24.72 -3.30 4.36
C ASP A 324 -25.38 -3.13 5.72
N ASP A 325 -24.59 -3.24 6.80
CA ASP A 325 -25.03 -3.00 8.16
C ASP A 325 -24.45 -1.67 8.68
N PRO A 326 -25.24 -0.58 8.71
CA PRO A 326 -24.78 0.73 9.18
C PRO A 326 -24.25 0.71 10.62
N ALA A 327 -24.69 -0.24 11.46
CA ALA A 327 -24.25 -0.35 12.85
C ALA A 327 -22.79 -0.84 12.95
N THR A 328 -22.32 -1.59 11.96
CA THR A 328 -20.96 -2.16 11.96
C THR A 328 -20.07 -1.60 10.86
N ALA A 329 -20.62 -0.89 9.87
CA ALA A 329 -19.86 -0.26 8.79
C ALA A 329 -18.70 0.60 9.33
N PRO A 330 -17.51 0.59 8.70
CA PRO A 330 -16.46 1.55 9.04
C PRO A 330 -16.81 2.95 8.55
N VAL A 331 -16.15 3.97 9.10
CA VAL A 331 -16.11 5.30 8.49
C VAL A 331 -15.03 5.29 7.41
N THR A 332 -15.41 5.50 6.16
CA THR A 332 -14.48 5.43 5.01
C THR A 332 -14.14 6.80 4.43
N VAL A 333 -14.98 7.80 4.69
CA VAL A 333 -14.76 9.21 4.37
C VAL A 333 -14.97 10.02 5.65
N ASP A 334 -14.00 10.83 6.02
CA ASP A 334 -14.08 11.74 7.17
C ASP A 334 -13.41 13.09 6.80
N PRO A 335 -14.19 14.13 6.44
CA PRO A 335 -13.65 15.43 6.06
C PRO A 335 -12.91 16.17 7.19
N VAL A 336 -12.91 15.66 8.41
CA VAL A 336 -12.25 16.30 9.56
C VAL A 336 -10.99 15.53 9.96
N ASN A 337 -11.08 14.21 10.11
CA ASN A 337 -9.98 13.37 10.61
C ASN A 337 -9.41 12.40 9.57
N GLY A 338 -10.09 12.24 8.44
CA GLY A 338 -9.60 11.45 7.31
C GLY A 338 -8.35 12.09 6.74
N TYR A 339 -7.45 11.25 6.24
CA TYR A 339 -6.16 11.76 5.80
C TYR A 339 -6.26 12.38 4.40
N ASP A 340 -5.44 13.40 4.18
CA ASP A 340 -5.17 13.96 2.86
C ASP A 340 -3.92 13.28 2.29
N PRO A 341 -4.04 12.50 1.19
CA PRO A 341 -2.92 11.86 0.51
C PRO A 341 -1.70 12.76 0.29
N ALA A 342 -1.93 13.98 -0.19
CA ALA A 342 -0.86 14.91 -0.51
C ALA A 342 -0.20 15.42 0.78
N ALA A 343 -0.97 15.64 1.84
CA ALA A 343 -0.44 16.14 3.11
C ALA A 343 0.37 15.07 3.86
N VAL A 344 -0.08 13.81 3.89
CA VAL A 344 0.64 12.74 4.61
C VAL A 344 1.91 12.30 3.89
N THR A 345 1.95 12.40 2.56
CA THR A 345 3.14 12.10 1.77
C THR A 345 4.12 13.28 1.70
N ALA A 346 3.66 14.52 1.89
CA ALA A 346 4.49 15.72 1.79
C ALA A 346 5.79 15.68 2.60
N PRO A 347 5.84 15.22 3.87
CA PRO A 347 7.10 15.13 4.60
C PRO A 347 8.12 14.17 3.96
N ALA A 348 7.66 13.07 3.38
CA ALA A 348 8.53 12.14 2.64
C ALA A 348 9.03 12.78 1.34
N THR A 349 8.14 13.48 0.62
CA THR A 349 8.48 14.23 -0.61
C THR A 349 9.39 15.44 -0.32
N GLN A 350 9.25 16.10 0.83
CA GLN A 350 10.10 17.23 1.24
C GLN A 350 11.50 16.78 1.64
N ALA A 351 11.61 15.69 2.40
CA ALA A 351 12.89 15.07 2.73
C ALA A 351 13.63 14.57 1.49
N ALA A 352 12.88 14.14 0.47
CA ALA A 352 13.40 13.73 -0.83
C ALA A 352 13.96 14.88 -1.69
N PHE A 353 13.32 16.05 -1.66
CA PHE A 353 13.47 17.05 -2.73
C PHE A 353 13.75 18.50 -2.30
N GLY A 354 13.91 18.79 -1.01
CA GLY A 354 14.29 20.14 -0.56
C GLY A 354 13.26 21.23 -0.93
N GLY A 355 11.96 20.89 -0.96
CA GLY A 355 10.87 21.87 -1.03
C GLY A 355 10.52 22.45 -2.41
N GLY A 356 11.04 21.90 -3.52
CA GLY A 356 10.88 22.51 -4.85
C GLY A 356 9.71 22.03 -5.74
N ALA A 357 9.14 20.85 -5.50
CA ALA A 357 7.99 20.34 -6.26
C ALA A 357 6.79 20.19 -5.33
N ASP A 358 5.69 20.88 -5.64
CA ASP A 358 4.52 20.80 -4.79
C ASP A 358 3.79 19.44 -4.99
N PRO A 359 3.34 18.80 -3.91
CA PRO A 359 2.65 17.49 -3.96
C PRO A 359 1.42 17.48 -4.88
N VAL A 360 0.79 18.64 -5.10
CA VAL A 360 -0.40 18.78 -5.95
C VAL A 360 -0.01 18.60 -7.43
N SER A 361 1.13 19.13 -7.86
CA SER A 361 1.65 18.94 -9.22
C SER A 361 1.95 17.47 -9.56
N GLN A 362 2.39 16.66 -8.60
CA GLN A 362 2.64 15.23 -8.83
C GLN A 362 1.34 14.43 -9.01
N LEU A 363 0.35 14.69 -8.15
CA LEU A 363 -0.95 14.04 -8.24
C LEU A 363 -1.74 14.49 -9.49
N LEU A 364 -1.68 15.78 -9.82
CA LEU A 364 -2.26 16.32 -11.05
C LEU A 364 -1.61 15.72 -12.29
N SER A 365 -0.29 15.47 -12.28
CA SER A 365 0.39 14.80 -13.39
C SER A 365 -0.12 13.37 -13.62
N GLY A 366 -0.36 12.62 -12.53
CA GLY A 366 -0.99 11.30 -12.60
C GLY A 366 -2.42 11.33 -13.14
N LEU A 367 -3.25 12.26 -12.67
CA LEU A 367 -4.64 12.43 -13.14
C LEU A 367 -4.71 12.89 -14.61
N GLN A 368 -3.86 13.84 -15.01
CA GLN A 368 -3.83 14.37 -16.37
C GLN A 368 -3.42 13.30 -17.38
N TYR A 369 -2.55 12.37 -16.98
CA TYR A 369 -2.14 11.25 -17.83
C TYR A 369 -3.28 10.27 -18.10
N VAL A 370 -4.06 9.90 -17.07
CA VAL A 370 -5.23 9.01 -17.20
C VAL A 370 -6.29 9.62 -18.12
N LEU A 371 -6.50 10.93 -18.03
CA LEU A 371 -7.44 11.65 -18.90
C LEU A 371 -6.97 11.73 -20.36
N ASN A 372 -5.66 11.81 -20.58
CA ASN A 372 -5.06 11.95 -21.92
C ASN A 372 -4.79 10.61 -22.61
N ASN A 373 -4.89 9.49 -21.89
CA ASN A 373 -4.70 8.14 -22.43
C ASN A 373 -5.87 7.22 -22.06
N PRO A 374 -7.09 7.50 -22.56
CA PRO A 374 -8.20 6.56 -22.46
C PRO A 374 -7.88 5.27 -23.25
N PRO A 375 -8.51 4.13 -22.90
CA PRO A 375 -8.20 2.81 -23.46
C PRO A 375 -8.35 2.68 -24.98
#